data_AF-A0A645GH21-F1
#
_entry.id   AF-A0A645GH21-F1
#
_cell.length_a   1.000
_cell.length_b   1.000
_cell.length_c   1.000
_cell.angle_alpha   90.00
_cell.angle_beta   90.00
_cell.angle_gamma   90.00
#
_symmetry.space_group_name_H-M   'P 1'
#
loop_
_entity.id
_entity.type
_entity.pdbx_description
1 polymer ?
#
loop_
_entity_poly.entity_id
_entity_poly.type
_entity_poly.pdbx_seq_one_letter_code
_entity_poly.pdbx_strand_id
1 'polypeptide(L)'
;MARITKKLTFAEYWVEYPQKRPVYTDDTSILERYGDNIYQPGEAGNFMLIKNINHDESKMEKDLKGKYVLVCEEFYYFSCLKPLNIPIGLRPRLPKAQTSYGVVMEDASGFINYVKQRADLCDKTDAK
;
A
#
# COMPACT_ATOMS: atom_id res chain seq x y z
N MET A 1 -6.52 6.91 2.43
CA MET A 1 -6.19 7.60 1.16
C MET A 1 -4.72 7.39 0.87
N ALA A 2 -4.31 7.13 -0.38
CA ALA A 2 -2.89 7.04 -0.75
C ALA A 2 -2.68 7.72 -2.10
N ARG A 3 -1.58 8.46 -2.25
CA ARG A 3 -1.19 9.10 -3.51
C ARG A 3 -0.02 8.33 -4.10
N ILE A 4 -0.23 7.77 -5.31
CA ILE A 4 0.87 7.19 -6.07
C ILE A 4 1.83 8.30 -6.47
N THR A 5 3.10 8.19 -6.09
CA THR A 5 4.16 9.15 -6.41
C THR A 5 5.16 8.59 -7.41
N LYS A 6 5.36 7.26 -7.39
CA LYS A 6 6.18 6.57 -8.40
C LYS A 6 5.47 5.33 -8.91
N LYS A 7 5.79 4.99 -10.15
CA LYS A 7 5.38 3.77 -10.83
C LYS A 7 6.64 3.11 -11.36
N LEU A 8 7.06 2.04 -10.70
CA LEU A 8 8.32 1.36 -10.96
C LEU A 8 8.05 -0.03 -11.52
N THR A 9 8.94 -0.57 -12.33
CA THR A 9 9.00 -2.01 -12.59
C THR A 9 9.47 -2.74 -11.34
N PHE A 10 9.26 -4.06 -11.27
CA PHE A 10 9.77 -4.87 -10.15
C PHE A 10 11.29 -4.77 -9.99
N ALA A 11 12.04 -4.70 -11.09
CA ALA A 11 13.50 -4.58 -11.06
C ALA A 11 13.95 -3.21 -10.50
N GLU A 12 13.32 -2.11 -10.93
CA GLU A 12 13.60 -0.78 -10.38
C GLU A 12 13.26 -0.72 -8.89
N TYR A 13 12.08 -1.23 -8.51
CA TYR A 13 11.67 -1.28 -7.11
C TYR A 13 12.65 -2.09 -6.23
N TRP A 14 13.14 -3.22 -6.74
CA TRP A 14 14.12 -4.05 -6.05
C TRP A 14 15.44 -3.31 -5.73
N VAL A 15 15.88 -2.45 -6.64
CA VAL A 15 17.09 -1.63 -6.50
C VAL A 15 16.85 -0.43 -5.59
N GLU A 16 15.73 0.27 -5.75
CA GLU A 16 15.43 1.50 -5.00
C GLU A 16 15.02 1.27 -3.54
N TYR A 17 14.44 0.11 -3.21
CA TYR A 17 13.85 -0.15 -1.89
C TYR A 17 14.42 -1.40 -1.19
N PRO A 18 15.75 -1.53 -1.00
CA PRO A 18 16.34 -2.68 -0.30
C PRO A 18 15.83 -2.83 1.15
N GLN A 19 15.48 -1.72 1.80
CA GLN A 19 14.93 -1.67 3.16
C GLN A 19 13.51 -2.26 3.28
N LYS A 20 12.84 -2.57 2.16
CA LYS A 20 11.52 -3.22 2.16
C LYS A 20 11.60 -4.75 2.09
N ARG A 21 12.80 -5.32 1.96
CA ARG A 21 13.00 -6.77 1.91
C ARG A 21 12.72 -7.36 3.29
N PRO A 22 11.85 -8.37 3.40
CA PRO A 22 11.48 -8.92 4.69
C PRO A 22 12.63 -9.72 5.32
N VAL A 23 12.65 -9.77 6.65
CA VAL A 23 13.55 -10.63 7.43
C VAL A 23 12.81 -11.90 7.82
N TYR A 24 13.35 -13.06 7.43
CA TYR A 24 12.79 -14.35 7.82
C TYR A 24 13.18 -14.67 9.27
N THR A 25 12.27 -14.44 10.20
CA THR A 25 12.45 -14.71 11.64
C THR A 25 11.12 -15.02 12.31
N ASP A 26 11.15 -15.76 13.41
CA ASP A 26 9.99 -16.00 14.28
C ASP A 26 9.80 -14.89 15.33
N ASP A 27 10.79 -14.00 15.49
CA ASP A 27 10.74 -12.89 16.45
C ASP A 27 9.72 -11.82 16.03
N THR A 28 8.64 -11.69 16.79
CA THR A 28 7.54 -10.74 16.55
C THR A 28 7.93 -9.28 16.78
N SER A 29 9.06 -9.00 17.44
CA SER A 29 9.53 -7.64 17.71
C SER A 29 10.24 -6.99 16.52
N ILE A 30 10.70 -7.79 15.56
CA ILE A 30 11.36 -7.32 14.33
C ILE A 30 10.29 -6.84 13.34
N LEU A 31 10.25 -5.54 13.08
CA LEU A 31 9.22 -4.95 12.20
C LEU A 31 9.34 -5.42 10.76
N GLU A 32 10.56 -5.63 10.28
CA GLU A 32 10.88 -6.14 8.94
C GLU A 32 10.47 -7.59 8.74
N ARG A 33 10.05 -8.30 9.80
CA ARG A 33 9.37 -9.60 9.67
C ARG A 33 8.04 -9.46 8.95
N TYR A 34 7.36 -8.34 9.15
CA TYR A 34 6.07 -8.05 8.54
C TYR A 34 6.27 -7.30 7.23
N GLY A 35 5.45 -7.60 6.25
CA GLY A 35 5.56 -7.02 4.93
C GLY A 35 4.81 -7.85 3.91
N ASP A 36 4.76 -7.34 2.69
CA ASP A 36 4.14 -8.02 1.55
C ASP A 36 5.16 -8.92 0.82
N ASN A 37 4.71 -9.61 -0.22
CA ASN A 37 5.57 -10.32 -1.15
C ASN A 37 6.53 -9.38 -1.87
N ILE A 38 7.83 -9.65 -1.76
CA ILE A 38 8.87 -8.95 -2.50
C ILE A 38 9.55 -9.92 -3.46
N TYR A 39 9.68 -9.50 -4.72
CA TYR A 39 10.25 -10.32 -5.80
C TYR A 39 11.61 -9.81 -6.22
N GLN A 40 12.61 -10.67 -6.13
CA GLN A 40 13.95 -10.41 -6.65
C GLN A 40 14.00 -10.73 -8.15
N PRO A 41 14.47 -9.83 -9.01
CA PRO A 41 14.72 -10.14 -10.40
C PRO A 41 15.88 -11.15 -10.52
N GLY A 42 15.66 -12.21 -11.28
CA GLY A 42 16.65 -13.21 -11.67
C GLY A 42 17.06 -13.08 -13.14
N GLU A 43 17.68 -14.12 -13.67
CA GLU A 43 18.10 -14.16 -15.08
C GLU A 43 16.90 -14.27 -16.03
N ALA A 44 17.08 -13.75 -17.25
CA ALA A 44 16.11 -13.81 -18.34
C ALA A 44 14.69 -13.29 -18.01
N GLY A 45 14.57 -12.36 -17.04
CA GLY A 45 13.29 -11.77 -16.65
C GLY A 45 12.45 -12.63 -15.70
N ASN A 46 13.03 -13.71 -15.15
CA ASN A 46 12.41 -14.46 -14.07
C ASN A 46 12.46 -13.68 -12.76
N PHE A 47 11.57 -14.05 -11.82
CA PHE A 47 11.53 -13.48 -10.48
C PHE A 47 11.60 -14.59 -9.45
N MET A 48 12.14 -14.29 -8.28
CA MET A 48 12.17 -15.19 -7.11
C MET A 48 11.50 -14.47 -5.94
N LEU A 49 10.59 -15.16 -5.25
CA LEU A 49 9.98 -14.63 -4.02
C LEU A 49 11.04 -14.62 -2.90
N ILE A 50 11.20 -13.48 -2.24
CA ILE A 50 11.99 -13.43 -1.01
C ILE A 50 11.20 -14.11 0.11
N LYS A 51 11.81 -15.12 0.71
CA LYS A 51 11.21 -15.88 1.80
C LYS A 51 10.80 -14.96 2.95
N ASN A 52 9.53 -15.00 3.32
CA ASN A 52 9.02 -14.40 4.54
C ASN A 52 8.12 -15.43 5.24
N ILE A 53 7.73 -15.16 6.50
CA ILE A 53 6.96 -16.11 7.30
C ILE A 53 5.45 -16.09 7.01
N ASN A 54 4.95 -15.01 6.40
CA ASN A 54 3.52 -14.74 6.25
C ASN A 54 2.99 -15.06 4.85
N HIS A 55 3.87 -15.39 3.91
CA HIS A 55 3.53 -15.54 2.51
C HIS A 55 4.28 -16.69 1.84
N ASP A 56 3.63 -17.29 0.86
CA ASP A 56 4.15 -18.35 0.00
C ASP A 56 4.07 -17.93 -1.48
N GLU A 57 4.52 -18.82 -2.37
CA GLU A 57 4.55 -18.58 -3.81
C GLU A 57 3.15 -18.60 -4.46
N SER A 58 2.07 -18.93 -3.73
CA SER A 58 0.73 -19.10 -4.31
C SER A 58 0.16 -17.82 -4.94
N LYS A 59 0.68 -16.65 -4.57
CA LYS A 59 0.27 -15.34 -5.12
C LYS A 59 1.14 -14.84 -6.26
N MET A 60 2.28 -15.48 -6.49
CA MET A 60 3.32 -14.99 -7.41
C MET A 60 2.81 -14.79 -8.84
N GLU A 61 2.04 -15.74 -9.39
CA GLU A 61 1.48 -15.60 -10.74
C GLU A 61 0.58 -14.36 -10.86
N LYS A 62 -0.27 -14.13 -9.85
CA LYS A 62 -1.19 -12.98 -9.83
C LYS A 62 -0.44 -11.67 -9.66
N ASP A 63 0.54 -11.63 -8.78
CA ASP A 63 1.29 -10.41 -8.44
C ASP A 63 2.17 -9.98 -9.63
N LEU A 64 2.86 -10.94 -10.27
CA LEU A 64 3.72 -10.70 -11.44
C LEU A 64 2.94 -10.50 -12.76
N LYS A 65 1.63 -10.76 -12.78
CA LYS A 65 0.77 -10.35 -13.90
C LYS A 65 0.67 -8.82 -14.00
N GLY A 66 0.84 -8.12 -12.88
CA GLY A 66 1.03 -6.68 -12.87
C GLY A 66 2.36 -6.29 -13.50
N LYS A 67 2.42 -5.15 -14.20
CA LYS A 67 3.68 -4.65 -14.78
C LYS A 67 4.47 -3.75 -13.82
N TYR A 68 3.79 -3.16 -12.86
CA TYR A 68 4.34 -2.07 -12.06
C TYR A 68 4.04 -2.23 -10.57
N VAL A 69 5.02 -1.86 -9.76
CA VAL A 69 4.88 -1.57 -8.34
C VAL A 69 4.52 -0.09 -8.20
N LEU A 70 3.47 0.20 -7.44
CA LEU A 70 3.00 1.57 -7.19
C LEU A 70 3.51 2.02 -5.83
N VAL A 71 4.35 3.05 -5.80
CA VAL A 71 4.90 3.60 -4.56
C VAL A 71 4.06 4.80 -4.14
N CYS A 72 3.66 4.81 -2.87
CA CYS A 72 2.97 5.93 -2.23
C CYS A 72 3.85 6.50 -1.12
N GLU A 73 4.33 7.73 -1.29
CA GLU A 73 5.04 8.45 -0.22
C GLU A 73 4.09 9.24 0.68
N GLU A 74 2.87 9.49 0.21
CA GLU A 74 1.83 10.19 0.96
C GLU A 74 0.59 9.31 1.09
N PHE A 75 0.31 8.87 2.32
CA PHE A 75 -0.87 8.09 2.65
C PHE A 75 -1.44 8.44 4.02
N TYR A 76 -2.73 8.20 4.17
CA TYR A 76 -3.54 8.49 5.35
C TYR A 76 -4.37 7.28 5.69
N TYR A 77 -4.19 6.79 6.91
CA TYR A 77 -4.98 5.74 7.53
C TYR A 77 -5.47 6.26 8.88
N PHE A 78 -6.77 6.11 9.13
CA PHE A 78 -7.41 6.59 10.35
C PHE A 78 -8.06 5.41 11.07
N SER A 79 -7.79 5.32 12.36
CA SER A 79 -8.39 4.37 13.27
C SER A 79 -9.90 4.62 13.43
N CYS A 80 -10.64 3.59 13.81
CA CYS A 80 -12.07 3.71 14.12
C CYS A 80 -12.34 4.40 15.47
N LEU A 81 -11.32 4.56 16.33
CA LEU A 81 -11.41 5.25 17.62
C LEU A 81 -11.60 6.75 17.44
N LYS A 82 -10.91 7.34 16.46
CA LYS A 82 -10.99 8.77 16.15
C LYS A 82 -10.97 9.03 14.64
N PRO A 83 -12.05 8.65 13.93
CA PRO A 83 -12.12 8.74 12.49
C PRO A 83 -12.29 10.19 12.03
N LEU A 84 -11.83 10.48 10.81
CA LEU A 84 -12.06 11.78 10.19
C LEU A 84 -13.51 11.88 9.69
N ASN A 85 -14.30 12.81 10.24
CA ASN A 85 -15.64 13.08 9.74
C ASN A 85 -15.56 13.96 8.47
N ILE A 86 -16.08 13.45 7.36
CA ILE A 86 -16.05 14.11 6.04
C ILE A 86 -17.43 14.72 5.75
N PRO A 87 -17.52 16.06 5.56
CA PRO A 87 -18.75 16.74 5.17
C PRO A 87 -19.33 16.17 3.88
N ILE A 88 -20.67 16.10 3.79
CA ILE A 88 -21.39 15.45 2.69
C ILE A 88 -20.92 15.96 1.31
N GLY A 89 -20.76 17.28 1.15
CA GLY A 89 -20.32 17.90 -0.10
C GLY A 89 -18.86 17.63 -0.49
N LEU A 90 -18.06 17.04 0.40
CA LEU A 90 -16.64 16.70 0.17
C LEU A 90 -16.41 15.19 0.12
N ARG A 91 -17.46 14.36 0.24
CA ARG A 91 -17.28 12.91 0.21
C ARG A 91 -16.90 12.46 -1.21
N PRO A 92 -15.86 11.64 -1.37
CA PRO A 92 -15.49 11.13 -2.66
C PRO A 92 -16.55 10.13 -3.16
N ARG A 93 -16.57 9.90 -4.47
CA ARG A 93 -17.45 8.87 -5.05
C ARG A 93 -16.96 7.48 -4.61
N LEU A 94 -17.85 6.72 -3.97
CA LEU A 94 -17.57 5.35 -3.55
C LEU A 94 -18.26 4.34 -4.48
N PRO A 95 -17.67 3.16 -4.69
CA PRO A 95 -18.36 2.05 -5.32
C PRO A 95 -19.63 1.66 -4.56
N LYS A 96 -20.70 1.31 -5.28
CA LYS A 96 -21.97 0.86 -4.67
C LYS A 96 -21.88 -0.53 -4.02
N ALA A 97 -20.87 -1.30 -4.42
CA ALA A 97 -20.56 -2.63 -3.90
C ALA A 97 -19.05 -2.83 -3.93
N GLN A 98 -18.54 -3.84 -3.23
CA GLN A 98 -17.12 -4.20 -3.25
C GLN A 98 -16.66 -4.50 -4.69
N THR A 99 -15.56 -3.87 -5.11
CA THR A 99 -14.98 -4.02 -6.44
C THR A 99 -13.47 -3.86 -6.38
N SER A 100 -12.76 -4.61 -7.22
CA SER A 100 -11.31 -4.49 -7.39
C SER A 100 -10.88 -3.26 -8.19
N TYR A 101 -11.81 -2.58 -8.88
CA TYR A 101 -11.50 -1.50 -9.82
C TYR A 101 -11.81 -0.10 -9.28
N GLY A 102 -12.49 -0.01 -8.13
CA GLY A 102 -12.93 1.26 -7.56
C GLY A 102 -13.92 2.03 -8.46
N VAL A 103 -13.98 3.35 -8.29
CA VAL A 103 -14.74 4.27 -9.14
C VAL A 103 -13.87 5.48 -9.43
N VAL A 104 -13.80 5.90 -10.69
CA VAL A 104 -13.08 7.10 -11.10
C VAL A 104 -13.89 8.35 -10.70
N MET A 105 -13.20 9.31 -10.11
CA MET A 105 -13.71 10.65 -9.78
C MET A 105 -12.78 11.66 -10.44
N GLU A 106 -13.33 12.56 -11.26
CA GLU A 106 -12.54 13.51 -12.06
C GLU A 106 -11.82 14.54 -11.20
N ASP A 107 -12.51 15.08 -10.19
CA ASP A 107 -11.92 16.01 -9.23
C ASP A 107 -12.16 15.56 -7.79
N ALA A 108 -11.08 15.19 -7.11
CA ALA A 108 -11.08 14.85 -5.69
C ALA A 108 -10.31 15.89 -4.85
N SER A 109 -9.95 17.05 -5.41
CA SER A 109 -9.04 18.02 -4.78
C SER A 109 -9.59 18.56 -3.46
N GLY A 110 -10.90 18.85 -3.41
CA GLY A 110 -11.57 19.30 -2.19
C GLY A 110 -11.50 18.26 -1.06
N PHE A 111 -11.74 16.99 -1.38
CA PHE A 111 -11.60 15.88 -0.43
C PHE A 111 -10.16 15.73 0.04
N ILE A 112 -9.20 15.70 -0.89
CA ILE A 112 -7.78 15.52 -0.60
C ILE A 112 -7.28 16.64 0.32
N ASN A 113 -7.57 17.91 -0.01
CA ASN A 113 -7.16 19.05 0.81
C ASN A 113 -7.77 19.01 2.21
N TYR A 114 -9.04 18.61 2.31
CA TYR A 114 -9.71 18.45 3.60
C TYR A 114 -9.02 17.41 4.49
N VAL A 115 -8.64 16.26 3.91
CA VAL A 115 -7.89 15.21 4.62
C VAL A 115 -6.53 15.72 5.05
N LYS A 116 -5.77 16.35 4.14
CA LYS A 116 -4.41 16.85 4.43
C LYS A 116 -4.38 17.84 5.61
N GLN A 117 -5.34 18.75 5.66
CA GLN A 117 -5.41 19.80 6.70
C GLN A 117 -5.84 19.32 8.08
N ARG A 118 -6.36 18.09 8.20
CA ARG A 118 -7.00 17.59 9.43
C ARG A 118 -6.46 16.23 9.86
N ALA A 119 -5.42 15.74 9.19
CA ALA A 119 -4.88 14.40 9.43
C ALA A 119 -4.28 14.25 10.84
N ASP A 120 -3.81 15.35 11.42
CA ASP A 120 -3.29 15.47 12.79
C ASP A 120 -4.38 15.38 13.87
N LEU A 121 -5.64 15.62 13.50
CA LEU A 121 -6.78 15.52 14.43
C LEU A 121 -7.21 14.07 14.67
N CYS A 122 -6.72 13.11 13.90
CA CYS A 122 -7.14 11.71 13.90
C CYS A 122 -6.06 10.78 14.46
N ASP A 123 -6.51 9.65 15.01
CA ASP A 123 -5.60 8.60 15.47
C ASP A 123 -5.25 7.66 14.31
N LYS A 124 -3.99 7.23 14.24
CA LYS A 124 -3.45 6.44 13.11
C LYS A 124 -3.50 4.93 13.35
N THR A 125 -3.76 4.50 14.58
CA THR A 125 -3.76 3.08 14.96
C THR A 125 -4.65 2.86 16.18
N ASP A 126 -5.24 1.67 16.26
CA ASP A 126 -5.98 1.17 17.43
C ASP A 126 -5.03 0.48 18.44
N ALA A 127 -3.75 0.35 18.10
CA ALA A 127 -2.75 -0.27 18.96
C ALA A 127 -2.46 0.62 20.18
N LYS A 128 -2.70 0.08 21.37
CA LYS A 128 -2.30 0.68 22.65
C LYS A 128 -0.80 0.58 22.86
#